data_AF-A0A3R0FYJ3-F1
#
_entry.id   AF-A0A3R0FYJ3-F1
#
_cell.length_a   1.000
_cell.length_b   1.000
_cell.length_c   1.000
_cell.angle_alpha   90.00
_cell.angle_beta   90.00
_cell.angle_gamma   90.00
#
_symmetry.space_group_name_H-M   'P 1'
#
loop_
_entity.id
_entity.type
_entity.pdbx_description
1 polymer ?
#
loop_
_entity_poly.entity_id
_entity_poly.type
_entity_poly.pdbx_seq_one_letter_code
_entity_poly.pdbx_strand_id
1 'polypeptide(L)'
;MKQTYLLRNEAIRNNAIDAILSLPIDDKSPHEVHVKEPKRTKAQNDRMWPMLQDVSRQVLWHGQRLSPEDWKDIFTALWLKTKKLEQRSVPGIDGGVVLLGVRTSKMRKASMTELIEIMFWFGSERNVRWSDDSRREYEWSQRTGRAA
;
A
#
# COMPACT_ATOMS: atom_id res chain seq x y z
N MET A 1 6.88 14.24 5.38
CA MET A 1 7.13 12.79 5.60
C MET A 1 6.38 12.38 6.87
N LYS A 2 5.62 11.28 6.87
CA LYS A 2 4.83 10.85 8.04
C LYS A 2 5.67 9.99 8.97
N GLN A 3 5.87 10.44 10.21
CA GLN A 3 6.56 9.67 11.25
C GLN A 3 5.54 9.06 12.22
N THR A 4 5.79 7.85 12.73
CA THR A 4 4.86 7.14 13.62
C THR A 4 5.64 6.48 14.74
N TYR A 5 5.30 6.82 15.98
CA TYR A 5 5.90 6.24 17.19
C TYR A 5 4.95 5.20 17.78
N LEU A 6 5.38 3.94 17.84
CA LEU A 6 4.65 2.88 18.52
C LEU A 6 5.09 2.84 19.99
N LEU A 7 4.31 3.46 20.88
CA LEU A 7 4.61 3.59 22.31
C LEU A 7 4.59 2.23 23.03
N ARG A 8 5.65 1.44 22.85
CA ARG A 8 5.80 0.08 23.42
C ARG A 8 6.66 0.05 24.68
N ASN A 9 7.44 1.11 24.92
CA ASN A 9 8.30 1.28 26.08
C ASN A 9 8.60 2.76 26.32
N GLU A 10 9.28 3.05 27.43
CA GLU A 10 9.59 4.43 27.84
C GLU A 10 10.58 5.13 26.91
N ALA A 11 11.55 4.40 26.34
CA ALA A 11 12.52 4.98 25.41
C ALA A 11 11.83 5.56 24.16
N ILE A 12 10.87 4.83 23.57
CA ILE A 12 10.12 5.30 22.39
C ILE A 12 9.23 6.49 22.75
N ARG A 13 8.67 6.51 23.98
CA ARG A 13 7.89 7.64 24.48
C ARG A 13 8.74 8.90 24.59
N ASN A 14 9.94 8.80 25.17
CA ASN A 14 10.84 9.94 25.30
C ASN A 14 11.28 10.46 23.93
N ASN A 15 11.62 9.56 23.00
CA ASN A 15 11.95 9.96 21.62
C ASN A 15 10.79 10.69 20.92
N ALA A 16 9.54 10.28 21.15
CA ALA A 16 8.38 10.96 20.59
C ALA A 16 8.20 12.37 21.17
N ILE A 17 8.47 12.54 22.47
CA ILE A 17 8.44 13.85 23.14
C ILE A 17 9.52 14.76 22.56
N ASP A 18 10.76 14.28 22.48
CA ASP A 18 11.89 15.05 21.94
C ASP A 18 11.62 15.49 20.50
N ALA A 19 11.04 14.59 19.69
CA ALA A 19 10.63 14.91 18.33
C ALA A 19 9.60 16.04 18.30
N ILE A 20 8.56 15.99 19.15
CA ILE A 20 7.54 17.04 19.23
C ILE A 20 8.15 18.38 19.67
N LEU A 21 9.05 18.36 20.67
CA LEU A 21 9.71 19.56 21.19
C LEU A 21 10.63 20.23 20.16
N SER A 22 11.18 19.46 19.22
CA SER A 22 12.03 19.99 18.14
C SER A 22 11.26 20.57 16.94
N LEU A 23 9.94 20.41 16.88
CA LEU A 23 9.14 20.92 15.76
C LEU A 23 8.94 22.44 15.87
N PRO A 24 9.05 23.20 14.77
CA PRO A 24 8.73 24.61 14.78
C PRO A 24 7.22 24.82 14.96
N ILE A 25 6.88 25.83 15.77
CA ILE A 25 5.52 26.28 16.01
C ILE A 25 5.25 27.45 15.05
N ASP A 26 4.32 27.27 14.12
CA ASP A 26 3.90 28.27 13.15
C ASP A 26 2.38 28.20 12.94
N ASP A 27 1.74 29.35 12.91
CA ASP A 27 0.30 29.50 12.68
C ASP A 27 -0.07 29.27 11.20
N LYS A 28 0.85 29.62 10.28
CA LYS A 28 0.62 29.48 8.83
C LYS A 28 0.91 28.08 8.31
N SER A 29 1.75 27.31 8.99
CA SER A 29 2.10 25.93 8.63
C SER A 29 2.30 25.07 9.88
N PRO A 30 1.21 24.80 10.64
CA PRO A 30 1.29 24.06 11.88
C PRO A 30 1.59 22.57 11.65
N HIS A 31 2.23 21.95 12.64
CA HIS A 31 2.39 20.51 12.70
C HIS A 31 1.23 19.88 13.47
N GLU A 32 0.58 18.87 12.88
CA GLU A 32 -0.53 18.14 13.52
C GLU A 32 -0.02 16.86 14.20
N VAL A 33 -0.40 16.65 15.47
CA VAL A 33 -0.06 15.45 16.25
C VAL A 33 -1.29 14.54 16.37
N HIS A 34 -1.18 13.32 15.86
CA HIS A 34 -2.23 12.31 15.93
C HIS A 34 -1.92 11.26 16.99
N VAL A 35 -2.68 11.23 18.10
CA VAL A 35 -2.63 10.15 19.09
C VAL A 35 -3.79 9.21 18.84
N LYS A 36 -3.49 7.95 18.54
CA LYS A 36 -4.50 6.91 18.29
C LYS A 36 -4.01 5.57 18.81
N GLU A 37 -4.94 4.73 19.25
CA GLU A 37 -4.60 3.33 19.46
C GLU A 37 -4.06 2.73 18.15
N PRO A 38 -3.01 1.89 18.21
CA PRO A 38 -2.60 1.15 17.04
C PRO A 38 -3.79 0.33 16.58
N LYS A 39 -4.12 0.39 15.28
CA LYS A 39 -5.12 -0.51 14.73
C LYS A 39 -4.71 -1.93 15.10
N ARG A 40 -5.49 -2.61 15.95
CA ARG A 40 -5.23 -3.99 16.41
C ARG A 40 -4.97 -4.94 15.24
N THR A 41 -5.50 -4.61 14.06
CA THR A 41 -5.19 -5.26 12.79
C THR A 41 -4.87 -4.23 11.71
N LYS A 42 -3.78 -4.46 10.98
CA LYS A 42 -3.52 -3.78 9.72
C LYS A 42 -4.70 -4.03 8.79
N ALA A 43 -5.30 -2.97 8.24
CA ALA A 43 -6.42 -3.13 7.34
C ALA A 43 -5.97 -3.97 6.13
N GLN A 44 -6.85 -4.77 5.54
CA GLN A 44 -6.46 -5.71 4.48
C GLN A 44 -5.78 -4.99 3.30
N ASN A 45 -6.28 -3.81 2.93
CA ASN A 45 -5.69 -2.95 1.91
C ASN A 45 -4.33 -2.35 2.32
N ASP A 46 -4.02 -2.23 3.61
CA ASP A 46 -2.71 -1.76 4.06
C ASP A 46 -1.63 -2.83 3.79
N ARG A 47 -2.01 -4.11 3.67
CA ARG A 47 -1.09 -5.26 3.52
C ARG A 47 -0.35 -5.28 2.19
N MET A 48 -0.94 -4.77 1.12
CA MET A 48 -0.28 -4.76 -0.21
C MET A 48 0.83 -3.72 -0.33
N TRP A 49 0.78 -2.63 0.45
CA TRP A 49 1.67 -1.47 0.24
C TRP A 49 3.17 -1.74 0.34
N PRO A 50 3.68 -2.60 1.25
CA PRO A 50 5.09 -2.96 1.24
C PRO A 50 5.57 -3.50 -0.11
N MET A 51 4.77 -4.36 -0.75
CA MET A 51 5.11 -4.90 -2.07
C MET A 51 5.11 -3.82 -3.14
N LEU A 52 4.08 -2.96 -3.15
CA LEU A 52 4.00 -1.84 -4.09
C LEU A 52 5.21 -0.91 -3.98
N GLN A 53 5.67 -0.64 -2.75
CA GLN A 53 6.87 0.15 -2.50
C GLN A 53 8.14 -0.55 -2.98
N ASP A 54 8.27 -1.85 -2.73
CA ASP A 54 9.42 -2.63 -3.20
C ASP A 54 9.51 -2.64 -4.73
N VAL A 55 8.38 -2.82 -5.42
CA VAL A 55 8.29 -2.77 -6.88
C VAL A 55 8.61 -1.36 -7.40
N SER A 56 7.98 -0.32 -6.85
CA SER A 56 8.20 1.07 -7.27
C SER A 56 9.67 1.50 -7.20
N ARG A 57 10.39 1.07 -6.15
CA ARG A 57 11.82 1.37 -5.99
C ARG A 57 12.71 0.64 -6.98
N GLN A 58 12.31 -0.54 -7.46
CA GLN A 58 13.21 -1.46 -8.17
C GLN A 58 12.91 -1.58 -9.66
N VAL A 59 11.67 -1.36 -10.09
CA VAL A 59 11.24 -1.59 -11.47
C VAL A 59 11.18 -0.29 -12.25
N LEU A 60 11.93 -0.23 -13.35
CA LEU A 60 11.76 0.77 -14.40
C LEU A 60 10.78 0.22 -15.44
N TRP A 61 9.60 0.83 -15.56
CA TRP A 61 8.52 0.36 -16.43
C TRP A 61 8.43 1.22 -17.68
N HIS A 62 8.75 0.65 -18.85
CA HIS A 62 8.79 1.36 -20.13
C HIS A 62 9.54 2.71 -20.07
N GLY A 63 10.68 2.73 -19.38
CA GLY A 63 11.52 3.93 -19.23
C GLY A 63 11.10 4.89 -18.11
N GLN A 64 10.02 4.61 -17.39
CA GLN A 64 9.52 5.44 -16.29
C GLN A 64 9.54 4.71 -14.94
N ARG A 65 9.86 5.45 -13.88
CA ARG A 65 9.60 5.01 -12.50
C ARG A 65 8.19 5.41 -12.11
N LEU A 66 7.42 4.43 -11.67
CA LEU A 66 6.03 4.59 -11.26
C LEU A 66 5.92 4.61 -9.74
N SER A 67 4.98 5.41 -9.23
CA SER A 67 4.69 5.47 -7.79
C SER A 67 4.05 4.16 -7.30
N PRO A 68 4.08 3.87 -5.99
CA PRO A 68 3.33 2.74 -5.42
C PRO A 68 1.83 2.79 -5.76
N GLU A 69 1.25 3.99 -5.84
CA GLU A 69 -0.13 4.27 -6.25
C GLU A 69 -0.38 3.85 -7.70
N ASP A 70 0.51 4.21 -8.63
CA ASP A 70 0.40 3.81 -10.04
C ASP A 70 0.51 2.29 -10.20
N TRP A 71 1.45 1.67 -9.47
CA TRP A 71 1.59 0.22 -9.46
C TRP A 71 0.33 -0.47 -8.93
N LYS A 72 -0.34 0.10 -7.92
CA LYS A 72 -1.63 -0.42 -7.44
C LYS A 72 -2.65 -0.45 -8.57
N ASP A 73 -2.72 0.61 -9.37
CA ASP A 73 -3.68 0.68 -10.49
C ASP A 73 -3.34 -0.35 -11.58
N ILE A 74 -2.06 -0.53 -11.91
CA ILE A 74 -1.62 -1.57 -12.86
C ILE A 74 -1.96 -2.98 -12.37
N PHE A 75 -1.64 -3.31 -11.12
CA PHE A 75 -1.89 -4.65 -10.58
C PHE A 75 -3.39 -4.94 -10.42
N THR A 76 -4.18 -3.94 -10.02
CA THR A 76 -5.63 -4.13 -9.91
C THR A 76 -6.32 -4.24 -11.27
N ALA A 77 -5.83 -3.54 -12.30
CA ALA A 77 -6.29 -3.74 -13.68
C ALA A 77 -5.97 -5.16 -14.18
N LEU A 78 -4.77 -5.68 -13.90
CA LEU A 78 -4.41 -7.06 -14.22
C LEU A 78 -5.31 -8.06 -13.46
N TRP A 79 -5.57 -7.83 -12.17
CA TRP A 79 -6.46 -8.67 -11.37
C TRP A 79 -7.90 -8.70 -11.93
N LEU A 80 -8.45 -7.58 -12.38
CA LEU A 80 -9.75 -7.57 -13.06
C LEU A 80 -9.74 -8.45 -14.32
N LYS A 81 -8.67 -8.36 -15.11
CA LYS A 81 -8.49 -9.20 -16.31
C LYS A 81 -8.44 -10.69 -15.97
N THR A 82 -7.78 -11.11 -14.88
CA THR A 82 -7.79 -12.52 -14.45
C THR A 82 -9.18 -13.00 -14.03
N LYS A 83 -10.04 -12.07 -13.58
CA LYS A 83 -11.45 -12.32 -13.24
C LYS A 83 -12.41 -12.19 -14.41
N LYS A 84 -11.93 -11.90 -15.63
CA LYS A 84 -12.75 -11.59 -16.80
C LYS A 84 -13.76 -10.46 -16.52
N LEU A 85 -13.31 -9.49 -15.71
CA LEU A 85 -14.07 -8.28 -15.39
C LEU A 85 -13.44 -7.10 -16.11
N GLU A 86 -14.30 -6.23 -16.64
CA GLU A 86 -13.86 -5.00 -17.29
C GLU A 86 -13.56 -3.91 -16.25
N GLN A 87 -12.56 -3.07 -16.56
CA GLN A 87 -12.34 -1.86 -15.80
C GLN A 87 -13.47 -0.88 -16.06
N ARG A 88 -14.02 -0.31 -14.99
CA ARG A 88 -15.08 0.70 -15.12
C ARG A 88 -14.54 1.96 -15.78
N SER A 89 -15.26 2.47 -16.77
CA SER A 89 -15.03 3.76 -17.40
C SER A 89 -16.27 4.65 -17.30
N VAL A 90 -16.07 5.96 -17.32
CA VAL A 90 -17.13 6.97 -17.35
C VAL A 90 -16.75 8.12 -18.29
N PRO A 91 -17.71 8.86 -18.86
CA PRO A 91 -17.43 10.10 -19.57
C PRO A 91 -16.72 11.11 -18.66
N GLY A 92 -15.66 11.72 -19.16
CA GLY A 92 -14.94 12.81 -18.53
C GLY A 92 -15.73 14.11 -18.58
N ILE A 93 -15.47 14.99 -17.62
CA ILE A 93 -16.08 16.33 -17.58
C ILE A 93 -15.65 17.16 -18.81
N ASP A 94 -14.49 16.87 -19.36
CA ASP A 94 -13.91 17.43 -20.58
C ASP A 94 -14.34 16.73 -21.88
N GLY A 95 -15.25 15.74 -21.79
CA GLY A 95 -15.68 14.93 -22.94
C GLY A 95 -14.76 13.75 -23.26
N GLY A 96 -13.72 13.50 -22.45
CA GLY A 96 -12.85 12.33 -22.56
C GLY A 96 -13.43 11.05 -21.93
N VAL A 97 -12.59 10.05 -21.69
CA VAL A 97 -12.93 8.85 -20.94
C VAL A 97 -12.07 8.78 -19.68
N VAL A 98 -12.69 8.61 -18.52
CA VAL A 98 -12.01 8.40 -17.25
C VAL A 98 -12.12 6.95 -16.83
N LEU A 99 -10.97 6.29 -16.68
CA LEU A 99 -10.89 4.96 -16.10
C LEU A 99 -10.93 5.04 -14.57
N LEU A 100 -11.85 4.30 -13.95
CA LEU A 100 -11.98 4.26 -12.50
C LEU A 100 -11.10 3.14 -11.95
N GLY A 101 -10.19 3.49 -11.04
CA GLY A 101 -9.37 2.52 -10.32
C GLY A 101 -10.20 1.63 -9.38
N VAL A 102 -9.67 0.43 -9.08
CA VAL A 102 -10.31 -0.50 -8.15
C VAL A 102 -10.19 0.02 -6.73
N ARG A 103 -11.32 0.07 -6.01
CA ARG A 103 -11.34 0.42 -4.57
C ARG A 103 -10.89 -0.77 -3.74
N THR A 104 -9.58 -0.95 -3.59
CA THR A 104 -8.98 -2.05 -2.81
C THR A 104 -9.41 -2.07 -1.34
N SER A 105 -9.81 -0.93 -0.79
CA SER A 105 -10.42 -0.85 0.56
C SER A 105 -11.75 -1.59 0.70
N LYS A 106 -12.43 -1.92 -0.41
CA LYS A 106 -13.66 -2.71 -0.45
C LYS A 106 -13.45 -4.16 -0.90
N MET A 107 -12.21 -4.57 -1.18
CA MET A 107 -11.93 -5.94 -1.60
C MET A 107 -12.14 -6.91 -0.44
N ARG A 108 -12.66 -8.10 -0.76
CA ARG A 108 -12.73 -9.21 0.19
C ARG A 108 -11.33 -9.78 0.44
N LYS A 109 -11.17 -10.49 1.56
CA LYS A 109 -9.92 -11.15 1.95
C LYS A 109 -9.34 -12.01 0.83
N ALA A 110 -10.16 -12.85 0.19
CA ALA A 110 -9.75 -13.73 -0.91
C ALA A 110 -9.20 -12.93 -2.11
N SER A 111 -9.90 -11.87 -2.54
CA SER A 111 -9.45 -11.00 -3.62
C SER A 111 -8.13 -10.29 -3.30
N MET A 112 -7.92 -9.91 -2.03
CA MET A 112 -6.65 -9.33 -1.58
C MET A 112 -5.51 -10.36 -1.62
N THR A 113 -5.76 -11.60 -1.22
CA THR A 113 -4.78 -12.70 -1.33
C THR A 113 -4.34 -12.89 -2.78
N GLU A 114 -5.28 -12.95 -3.72
CA GLU A 114 -4.99 -13.08 -5.15
C GLU A 114 -4.18 -11.89 -5.69
N LEU A 115 -4.50 -10.67 -5.26
CA LEU A 115 -3.75 -9.48 -5.65
C LEU A 115 -2.30 -9.54 -5.15
N ILE A 116 -2.09 -10.00 -3.90
CA ILE A 116 -0.76 -10.23 -3.31
C ILE A 116 0.03 -11.26 -4.13
N GLU A 117 -0.60 -12.35 -4.54
CA GLU A 117 0.02 -13.38 -5.37
C GLU A 117 0.44 -12.85 -6.74
N ILE A 118 -0.41 -12.05 -7.39
CA ILE A 118 -0.08 -11.38 -8.66
C ILE A 118 1.18 -10.50 -8.50
N MET A 119 1.26 -9.71 -7.43
CA MET A 119 2.43 -8.85 -7.18
C MET A 119 3.70 -9.67 -6.94
N PHE A 120 3.61 -10.77 -6.19
CA PHE A 120 4.74 -11.67 -5.93
C PHE A 120 5.23 -12.36 -7.19
N TRP A 121 4.32 -12.87 -8.02
CA TRP A 121 4.64 -13.43 -9.32
C TRP A 121 5.36 -12.42 -10.20
N PHE A 122 4.79 -11.22 -10.37
CA PHE A 122 5.38 -10.16 -11.19
C PHE A 122 6.78 -9.75 -10.72
N GLY A 123 6.96 -9.59 -9.41
CA GLY A 123 8.25 -9.21 -8.84
C GLY A 123 9.29 -10.32 -8.94
N SER A 124 8.87 -11.59 -8.89
CA SER A 124 9.77 -12.74 -9.07
C SER A 124 10.34 -12.78 -10.48
N GLU A 125 9.53 -12.54 -11.51
CA GLU A 125 10.01 -12.44 -12.91
C GLU A 125 11.03 -11.31 -13.11
N ARG A 126 10.97 -10.28 -12.26
CA ARG A 126 11.80 -9.06 -12.35
C ARG A 126 12.91 -9.01 -11.31
N ASN A 127 13.13 -10.10 -10.56
CA ASN A 127 14.13 -10.18 -9.51
C ASN A 127 14.00 -9.08 -8.45
N VAL A 128 12.77 -8.68 -8.11
CA VAL A 128 12.48 -7.72 -7.04
C VAL A 128 12.93 -8.31 -5.70
N ARG A 129 13.76 -7.57 -4.97
CA ARG A 129 14.17 -7.92 -3.61
C ARG A 129 13.08 -7.50 -2.64
N TRP A 130 12.36 -8.47 -2.09
CA TRP A 130 11.29 -8.23 -1.12
C TRP A 130 11.84 -7.90 0.26
N SER A 131 11.34 -6.80 0.83
CA SER A 131 11.53 -6.44 2.23
C SER A 131 10.88 -7.45 3.18
N ASP A 132 11.28 -7.43 4.45
CA ASP A 132 10.68 -8.29 5.47
C ASP A 132 9.18 -8.04 5.62
N ASP A 133 8.75 -6.79 5.47
CA ASP A 133 7.35 -6.41 5.47
C ASP A 133 6.59 -7.11 4.34
N SER A 134 7.12 -7.08 3.11
CA SER A 134 6.51 -7.77 1.96
C SER A 134 6.43 -9.28 2.16
N ARG A 135 7.50 -9.90 2.68
CA ARG A 135 7.54 -11.35 2.95
C ARG A 135 6.49 -11.77 3.98
N ARG A 136 6.34 -11.01 5.08
CA ARG A 136 5.33 -11.29 6.11
C ARG A 136 3.91 -11.24 5.56
N GLU A 137 3.63 -10.31 4.64
CA GLU A 137 2.29 -10.18 4.05
C GLU A 137 2.00 -11.29 3.03
N TYR A 138 3.02 -11.77 2.31
CA TYR A 138 2.90 -12.97 1.47
C TYR A 138 2.65 -14.24 2.29
N GLU A 139 3.41 -14.46 3.36
CA GLU A 139 3.17 -15.58 4.28
C GLU A 139 1.77 -15.52 4.90
N TRP A 140 1.26 -14.33 5.19
CA TRP A 140 -0.13 -14.14 5.61
C TRP A 140 -1.13 -14.54 4.52
N SER A 141 -0.86 -14.20 3.26
CA SER A 141 -1.72 -14.55 2.12
C SER A 141 -1.78 -16.07 1.94
N GLN A 142 -0.63 -16.76 2.04
CA GLN A 142 -0.52 -18.21 1.91
C GLN A 142 -1.26 -18.96 3.04
N ARG A 143 -1.14 -18.50 4.29
CA ARG A 143 -1.88 -19.10 5.42
C ARG A 143 -3.38 -18.90 5.30
N THR A 144 -3.79 -17.74 4.81
CA THR A 144 -5.20 -17.38 4.64
C THR A 144 -5.84 -18.13 3.48
N GLY A 145 -5.16 -18.25 2.34
CA GLY A 145 -5.68 -18.87 1.13
C GLY A 145 -5.89 -20.38 1.27
N ARG A 146 -5.16 -21.05 2.16
CA ARG A 146 -5.34 -22.49 2.47
C ARG A 146 -6.49 -22.78 3.43
N ALA A 147 -7.02 -21.76 4.10
CA ALA A 147 -8.06 -21.89 5.13
C ALA A 147 -9.45 -21.41 4.66
N ALA A 148 -9.60 -21.10 3.36
CA ALA A 148 -10.83 -20.63 2.72
C ALA A 148 -11.23 -21.61 1.62
#